data_AF-A0A558JCC5-F1
#
_entry.id   AF-A0A558JCC5-F1
#
_cell.length_a   1.000
_cell.length_b   1.000
_cell.length_c   1.000
_cell.angle_alpha   90.00
_cell.angle_beta   90.00
_cell.angle_gamma   90.00
#
_symmetry.space_group_name_H-M   'P 1'
#
loop_
_entity.id
_entity.type
_entity.pdbx_description
1 polymer ?
#
loop_
_entity_poly.entity_id
_entity_poly.type
_entity_poly.pdbx_seq_one_letter_code
_entity_poly.pdbx_strand_id
1 'polypeptide(L)'
;MSANVTRRNTYALKVRGNALCDCNLFDGDVIIIRRYQHDTQIETAVAEINQQTIALKQLSISRFGVELWPEDTQQPALFLHNRDIQVLGMVMGVKSETTFTEH
;
A
#
# COMPACT_ATOMS: atom_id res chain seq x y z
N MET A 1 15.69 -9.91 -25.94
CA MET A 1 15.27 -8.66 -25.27
C MET A 1 14.34 -9.03 -24.14
N SER A 2 14.74 -8.83 -22.89
CA SER A 2 13.81 -8.91 -21.76
C SER A 2 13.55 -7.49 -21.30
N ALA A 3 12.32 -7.01 -21.47
CA ALA A 3 11.89 -5.72 -20.96
C ALA A 3 11.54 -5.92 -19.48
N ASN A 4 12.29 -5.29 -18.59
CA ASN A 4 11.99 -5.37 -17.17
C ASN A 4 10.94 -4.31 -16.83
N VAL A 5 9.77 -4.75 -16.36
CA VAL A 5 8.65 -3.85 -16.06
C VAL A 5 8.49 -3.69 -14.55
N THR A 6 8.65 -2.46 -14.07
CA THR A 6 8.31 -2.07 -12.69
C THR A 6 6.96 -1.35 -12.67
N ARG A 7 6.02 -1.83 -11.87
CA ARG A 7 4.73 -1.18 -11.59
C ARG A 7 4.76 -0.51 -10.23
N ARG A 8 4.22 0.70 -10.15
CA ARG A 8 4.12 1.50 -8.93
C ARG A 8 2.69 1.95 -8.76
N ASN A 9 2.03 1.46 -7.71
CA ASN A 9 0.67 1.86 -7.37
C ASN A 9 0.69 2.61 -6.05
N THR A 10 0.07 3.78 -5.99
CA THR A 10 -0.13 4.55 -4.75
C THR A 10 -1.62 4.71 -4.50
N TYR A 11 -2.05 4.40 -3.29
CA TYR A 11 -3.43 4.56 -2.82
C TYR A 11 -3.45 5.57 -1.68
N ALA A 12 -4.37 6.53 -1.76
CA ALA A 12 -4.61 7.48 -0.68
C ALA A 12 -5.99 7.20 -0.09
N LEU A 13 -6.02 6.83 1.20
CA LEU A 13 -7.22 6.52 1.95
C LEU A 13 -7.38 7.55 3.08
N LYS A 14 -8.60 8.00 3.33
CA LYS A 14 -8.91 8.87 4.47
C LYS A 14 -9.78 8.13 5.45
N VAL A 15 -9.43 8.14 6.73
CA VAL A 15 -10.25 7.58 7.81
C VAL A 15 -11.55 8.36 7.96
N ARG A 16 -12.65 7.66 8.23
CA ARG A 16 -13.97 8.21 8.49
C ARG A 16 -14.48 7.74 9.85
N GLY A 17 -14.90 8.69 10.68
CA GLY A 17 -15.36 8.43 12.03
C GLY A 17 -14.26 7.92 12.95
N ASN A 18 -14.65 7.28 14.05
CA ASN A 18 -13.75 6.96 15.15
C ASN A 18 -13.56 5.44 15.37
N ALA A 19 -13.99 4.60 14.42
CA ALA A 19 -13.94 3.13 14.58
C ALA A 19 -12.50 2.57 14.70
N LEU A 20 -11.50 3.35 14.27
CA LEU A 20 -10.09 2.97 14.27
C LEU A 20 -9.27 3.67 15.38
N CYS A 21 -9.93 4.30 16.36
CA CYS A 21 -9.23 5.07 17.40
C CYS A 21 -8.28 4.22 18.26
N ASP A 22 -8.61 2.93 18.48
CA ASP A 22 -7.76 1.97 19.18
C ASP A 22 -6.43 1.71 18.46
N CYS A 23 -6.39 1.99 17.15
CA CYS A 23 -5.19 1.95 16.32
C CYS A 23 -4.51 3.33 16.19
N ASN A 24 -4.90 4.30 17.01
CA ASN A 24 -4.47 5.70 16.94
C ASN A 24 -4.77 6.35 15.56
N LEU A 25 -5.88 5.96 14.94
CA LEU A 25 -6.37 6.52 13.67
C LEU A 25 -7.70 7.23 13.91
N PHE A 26 -7.76 8.51 13.56
CA PHE A 26 -8.89 9.39 13.82
C PHE A 26 -9.54 9.89 12.53
N ASP A 27 -10.78 10.38 12.63
CA ASP A 27 -11.50 10.94 11.49
C ASP A 27 -10.66 12.01 10.77
N GLY A 28 -10.52 11.87 9.46
CA GLY A 28 -9.74 12.77 8.64
C GLY A 28 -8.27 12.38 8.44
N ASP A 29 -7.73 11.44 9.22
CA ASP A 29 -6.37 10.94 9.01
C ASP A 29 -6.20 10.30 7.63
N VAL A 30 -5.03 10.48 7.03
CA VAL A 30 -4.72 9.98 5.70
C VAL A 30 -3.67 8.89 5.77
N ILE A 31 -3.99 7.77 5.13
CA ILE A 31 -3.12 6.61 4.98
C ILE A 31 -2.66 6.55 3.52
N ILE A 32 -1.35 6.57 3.30
CA ILE A 32 -0.76 6.45 1.96
C ILE A 32 -0.12 5.07 1.82
N ILE A 33 -0.60 4.27 0.88
CA ILE A 33 -0.07 2.93 0.61
C ILE A 33 0.67 2.97 -0.71
N ARG A 34 1.95 2.60 -0.72
CA ARG A 34 2.78 2.49 -1.92
C ARG A 34 3.13 1.02 -2.17
N ARG A 35 2.73 0.49 -3.32
CA ARG A 35 3.00 -0.88 -3.78
C ARG A 35 3.92 -0.84 -4.99
N TYR A 36 4.99 -1.62 -4.93
CA TYR A 36 5.99 -1.81 -5.98
C TYR A 36 5.98 -3.27 -6.43
N GLN A 37 5.87 -3.50 -7.74
CA GLN A 37 5.88 -4.85 -8.30
C GLN A 37 6.86 -4.91 -9.46
N HIS A 38 7.81 -5.85 -9.37
CA HIS A 38 8.85 -6.06 -10.38
C HIS A 38 8.58 -7.34 -11.16
N ASP A 39 8.33 -7.18 -12.47
CA ASP A 39 8.17 -8.13 -13.59
C ASP A 39 7.33 -9.41 -13.41
N THR A 40 7.14 -9.92 -12.19
CA THR A 40 6.07 -10.84 -11.71
C THR A 40 6.36 -11.48 -10.35
N GLN A 41 7.57 -11.37 -9.79
CA GLN A 41 8.01 -12.26 -8.70
C GLN A 41 8.18 -11.61 -7.32
N ILE A 42 8.44 -10.30 -7.26
CA ILE A 42 8.68 -9.60 -5.99
C ILE A 42 7.72 -8.41 -5.91
N GLU A 43 6.90 -8.43 -4.85
CA GLU A 43 6.04 -7.32 -4.44
C GLU A 43 6.59 -6.75 -3.14
N THR A 44 6.65 -5.43 -3.04
CA THR A 44 6.95 -4.74 -1.79
C THR A 44 5.90 -3.66 -1.58
N ALA A 45 5.41 -3.53 -0.35
CA ALA A 45 4.46 -2.49 0.00
C ALA A 45 4.88 -1.78 1.29
N VAL A 46 4.59 -0.49 1.35
CA VAL A 46 4.75 0.34 2.55
C VAL A 46 3.49 1.15 2.78
N ALA A 47 3.13 1.36 4.04
CA ALA A 47 2.07 2.26 4.44
C ALA A 47 2.65 3.42 5.25
N GLU A 48 2.18 4.63 4.97
CA GLU A 48 2.44 5.83 5.77
C GLU A 48 1.20 6.11 6.61
N ILE A 49 1.32 5.97 7.93
CA ILE A 49 0.25 6.14 8.92
C ILE A 49 0.78 7.04 10.02
N ASN A 50 0.10 8.14 10.34
CA ASN A 50 0.53 9.08 11.39
C ASN A 50 2.01 9.54 11.24
N GLN A 51 2.43 9.82 10.01
CA GLN A 51 3.81 10.20 9.66
C GLN A 51 4.86 9.11 9.90
N GLN A 52 4.44 7.89 10.26
CA GLN A 52 5.31 6.73 10.40
C GLN A 52 5.22 5.86 9.15
N THR A 53 6.38 5.44 8.63
CA THR A 53 6.46 4.49 7.53
C THR A 53 6.53 3.07 8.08
N ILE A 54 5.58 2.23 7.67
CA ILE A 54 5.46 0.82 8.06
C ILE A 54 5.72 -0.03 6.83
N ALA A 55 6.74 -0.89 6.88
CA ALA A 55 6.96 -1.91 5.88
C ALA A 55 5.91 -3.02 6.01
N LEU A 56 5.34 -3.46 4.89
CA LEU A 56 4.30 -4.46 4.87
C LEU A 56 4.84 -5.77 4.30
N LYS A 57 4.63 -6.85 5.06
CA LYS A 57 4.80 -8.22 4.59
C LYS A 57 3.74 -8.59 3.56
N GLN A 58 2.52 -8.11 3.78
CA GLN A 58 1.39 -8.40 2.91
C GLN A 58 0.40 -7.23 2.89
N LEU A 59 -0.08 -6.93 1.68
CA LEU A 59 -1.18 -6.00 1.41
C LEU A 59 -2.30 -6.77 0.73
N SER A 60 -3.49 -6.78 1.33
CA SER A 60 -4.69 -7.39 0.72
C SER A 60 -5.75 -6.32 0.50
N ILE A 61 -6.30 -6.26 -0.72
CA ILE A 61 -7.40 -5.36 -1.06
C ILE A 61 -8.57 -6.24 -1.54
N SER A 62 -9.72 -6.10 -0.89
CA SER A 62 -10.90 -6.91 -1.18
C SER A 62 -12.17 -6.06 -1.17
N ARG A 63 -13.31 -6.70 -1.48
CA ARG A 63 -14.63 -6.06 -1.38
C ARG A 63 -15.01 -5.63 0.04
N PHE A 64 -14.30 -6.12 1.06
CA PHE A 64 -14.59 -5.81 2.47
C PHE A 64 -13.76 -4.64 3.00
N GLY A 65 -12.61 -4.35 2.38
CA GLY A 65 -11.66 -3.37 2.89
C GLY A 65 -10.24 -3.64 2.43
N VAL A 66 -9.32 -2.94 3.10
CA VAL A 66 -7.88 -3.05 2.91
C VAL A 66 -7.27 -3.63 4.18
N GLU A 67 -6.43 -4.66 4.03
CA GLU A 67 -5.71 -5.27 5.14
C GLU A 67 -4.21 -5.04 4.97
N LEU A 68 -3.60 -4.49 6.02
CA LEU A 68 -2.17 -4.18 6.10
C LEU A 68 -1.52 -5.09 7.11
N TRP A 69 -0.58 -5.93 6.66
CA TRP A 69 0.21 -6.80 7.51
C TRP A 69 1.62 -6.24 7.64
N PRO A 70 2.01 -5.71 8.80
CA PRO A 70 3.37 -5.24 9.05
C PRO A 70 4.41 -6.36 8.87
N GLU A 71 5.62 -5.99 8.47
CA GLU A 71 6.77 -6.91 8.45
C GLU A 71 7.20 -7.29 9.88
N ASP A 72 7.10 -6.34 10.81
CA ASP A 72 7.36 -6.56 12.23
C ASP A 72 6.18 -7.28 12.90
N THR A 73 6.43 -8.45 13.48
CA THR A 73 5.42 -9.29 14.14
C THR A 73 4.88 -8.69 15.46
N GLN A 74 5.53 -7.65 16.00
CA GLN A 74 5.02 -6.94 17.18
C GLN A 74 3.86 -6.00 16.85
N GLN A 75 3.70 -5.61 15.58
CA GLN A 75 2.61 -4.75 15.16
C GLN A 75 1.45 -5.61 14.61
N PRO A 76 0.23 -5.47 15.15
CA PRO A 76 -0.91 -6.25 14.67
C PRO A 76 -1.29 -5.86 13.23
N ALA A 77 -1.93 -6.78 12.52
CA ALA A 77 -2.55 -6.47 11.24
C ALA A 77 -3.63 -5.41 11.42
N LEU A 78 -3.69 -4.45 10.50
CA LEU A 78 -4.67 -3.37 10.48
C LEU A 78 -5.68 -3.62 9.36
N PHE A 79 -6.94 -3.83 9.73
CA PHE A 79 -8.04 -3.99 8.78
C PHE A 79 -8.85 -2.70 8.68
N LEU A 80 -8.85 -2.11 7.48
CA LEU A 80 -9.58 -0.89 7.14
C LEU A 80 -10.85 -1.26 6.40
N HIS A 81 -11.98 -1.34 7.11
CA HIS A 81 -13.28 -1.60 6.50
C HIS A 81 -13.70 -0.46 5.56
N ASN A 82 -14.32 -0.80 4.43
CA ASN A 82 -14.82 0.19 3.45
C ASN A 82 -15.77 1.25 4.02
N ARG A 83 -16.45 0.98 5.13
CA ARG A 83 -17.35 1.94 5.79
C ARG A 83 -16.59 3.02 6.58
N ASP A 84 -15.40 2.68 7.06
CA ASP A 84 -14.56 3.49 7.96
C ASP A 84 -13.44 4.22 7.19
N ILE A 85 -13.39 4.06 5.87
CA ILE A 85 -12.44 4.75 5.00
C ILE A 85 -13.10 5.35 3.77
N GLN A 86 -12.45 6.35 3.21
CA GLN A 86 -12.74 6.95 1.91
C GLN A 86 -11.53 6.85 1.02
N VAL A 87 -11.70 6.35 -0.20
CA VAL A 87 -10.65 6.46 -1.22
C VAL A 87 -10.59 7.91 -1.69
N LEU A 88 -9.44 8.56 -1.51
CA LEU A 88 -9.17 9.90 -2.02
C LEU A 88 -8.66 9.85 -3.46
N GLY A 89 -7.88 8.83 -3.80
CA GLY A 89 -7.37 8.64 -5.15
C GLY A 89 -6.43 7.44 -5.28
N MET A 90 -6.13 7.11 -6.53
CA MET A 90 -5.17 6.07 -6.91
C MET A 90 -4.30 6.60 -8.05
N VAL A 91 -2.99 6.39 -7.94
CA VAL A 91 -2.01 6.72 -8.99
C VAL A 91 -1.29 5.45 -9.40
N MET A 92 -1.24 5.19 -10.71
CA MET A 92 -0.52 4.06 -11.30
C MET A 92 0.62 4.54 -12.18
N GLY A 93 1.79 3.94 -12.03
CA GLY A 93 2.96 4.18 -12.87
C GLY A 93 3.58 2.88 -13.35
N VAL A 94 4.11 2.89 -14.57
CA VAL A 94 4.84 1.77 -15.17
C VAL A 94 6.18 2.29 -15.69
N LYS A 95 7.27 1.62 -15.36
CA LYS A 95 8.60 1.87 -15.90
C LYS A 95 9.08 0.62 -16.61
N SER A 96 9.37 0.74 -17.91
CA SER A 96 10.03 -0.31 -18.70
C SER A 96 11.51 0.02 -18.84
N GLU A 97 12.38 -0.88 -18.40
CA GLU A 97 13.82 -0.79 -18.67
C GLU A 97 14.17 -1.76 -19.80
N THR A 98 14.76 -1.24 -20.88
CA THR A 98 15.31 -2.04 -21.98
C THR A 98 16.82 -2.07 -21.82
N THR A 99 17.36 -3.19 -21.37
CA THR A 99 18.81 -3.38 -21.32
C THR A 99 19.30 -3.83 -22.69
N PHE A 100 20.05 -2.97 -23.37
CA PHE A 100 20.79 -3.35 -24.58
C PHE A 100 22.06 -4.06 -24.13
N THR A 101 22.15 -5.37 -24.36
CA THR A 101 23.40 -6.11 -24.23
C THR A 101 24.15 -5.97 -25.55
N GLU A 102 25.10 -5.04 -25.62
CA GLU A 102 26.06 -5.00 -26.73
C GLU A 102 27.07 -6.15 -26.55
N HIS A 103 27.28 -6.91 -27.62
CA HIS A 103 28.23 -8.02 -27.72
C HIS A 103 29.55 -7.55 -28.29
#